data_AF-A0A1E4NKH9-F1
#
_entry.id   AF-A0A1E4NKH9-F1
#
_cell.length_a   1.000
_cell.length_b   1.000
_cell.length_c   1.000
_cell.angle_alpha   90.00
_cell.angle_beta   90.00
_cell.angle_gamma   90.00
#
_symmetry.space_group_name_H-M   'P 1'
#
loop_
_entity.id
_entity.type
_entity.pdbx_description
1 polymer ?
#
loop_
_entity_poly.entity_id
_entity_poly.type
_entity_poly.pdbx_seq_one_letter_code
_entity_poly.pdbx_strand_id
1 'polypeptide(L)'
;MKIAIIASRVLLGVSGVALLLLGILFWTGHALTLVPLHMLLGALLVLSMWMLVAISLHARTAMGFAAVVLAWSLIVPLLGMTQMQLLPGSGHWMIQVLHLLVGIAAMGLGGVLAKRLTAQQARDVMA
;
A
#
# COMPACT_ATOMS: atom_id res chain seq x y z
N MET A 1 5.46 17.53 -10.70
CA MET A 1 4.94 16.15 -10.49
C MET A 1 6.02 15.07 -10.31
N LYS A 2 7.17 15.11 -11.02
CA LYS A 2 8.22 14.06 -10.92
C LYS A 2 8.68 13.76 -9.49
N ILE A 3 9.00 14.80 -8.71
CA ILE A 3 9.41 14.66 -7.30
C ILE A 3 8.33 13.96 -6.47
N ALA A 4 7.05 14.31 -6.66
CA ALA A 4 5.94 13.70 -5.93
C ALA A 4 5.79 12.20 -6.25
N ILE A 5 5.97 11.79 -7.51
CA ILE A 5 5.96 10.35 -7.89
C ILE A 5 7.11 9.61 -7.22
N ILE A 6 8.33 10.19 -7.25
CA ILE A 6 9.51 9.59 -6.62
C ILE A 6 9.30 9.46 -5.10
N ALA A 7 8.90 10.54 -4.45
CA ALA A 7 8.66 10.56 -3.01
C ALA A 7 7.59 9.52 -2.62
N SER A 8 6.45 9.49 -3.32
CA SER A 8 5.38 8.51 -3.06
C SER A 8 5.86 7.08 -3.26
N ARG A 9 6.67 6.82 -4.30
CA ARG A 9 7.23 5.48 -4.56
C ARG A 9 8.23 5.05 -3.49
N VAL A 10 9.10 5.95 -3.04
CA VAL A 10 10.09 5.68 -1.98
C VAL A 10 9.37 5.39 -0.67
N LEU A 11 8.42 6.25 -0.28
CA LEU A 11 7.61 6.07 0.93
C LEU A 11 6.84 4.76 0.88
N LEU A 12 6.22 4.43 -0.25
CA LEU A 12 5.53 3.15 -0.44
C LEU A 12 6.46 1.94 -0.28
N GLY A 13 7.68 2.01 -0.82
CA GLY A 13 8.66 0.94 -0.69
C GLY A 13 9.16 0.76 0.75
N VAL A 14 9.61 1.83 1.38
CA VAL A 14 10.17 1.80 2.75
C VAL A 14 9.10 1.41 3.76
N SER A 15 7.91 2.03 3.70
CA SER A 15 6.79 1.66 4.57
C SER A 15 6.35 0.22 4.34
N GLY A 16 6.23 -0.23 3.09
CA GLY A 16 5.88 -1.60 2.75
C GLY A 16 6.83 -2.64 3.36
N VAL A 17 8.15 -2.44 3.21
CA VAL A 17 9.14 -3.35 3.81
C VAL A 17 9.05 -3.35 5.34
N ALA A 18 8.96 -2.17 5.96
CA ALA A 18 8.81 -2.07 7.41
C ALA A 18 7.53 -2.75 7.92
N LEU A 19 6.42 -2.61 7.19
CA LEU A 19 5.14 -3.26 7.48
C LEU A 19 5.23 -4.79 7.40
N LEU A 20 5.92 -5.33 6.39
CA LEU A 20 6.13 -6.78 6.28
C LEU A 20 6.91 -7.32 7.48
N LEU A 21 7.99 -6.65 7.87
CA LEU A 21 8.80 -7.05 9.03
C LEU A 21 7.98 -7.00 10.33
N LEU A 22 7.27 -5.90 10.58
CA LEU A 22 6.41 -5.75 11.75
C LEU A 22 5.26 -6.76 11.74
N GLY A 23 4.64 -7.01 10.58
CA GLY A 23 3.57 -8.00 10.45
C GLY A 23 4.02 -9.41 10.82
N ILE A 24 5.21 -9.82 10.39
CA ILE A 24 5.81 -11.11 10.75
C ILE A 24 6.15 -11.18 12.25
N LEU A 25 6.72 -10.10 12.82
CA LEU A 25 6.97 -10.00 14.26
C LEU A 25 5.68 -10.20 15.06
N PHE A 26 4.59 -9.51 14.68
CA PHE A 26 3.32 -9.61 15.40
C PHE A 26 2.66 -10.97 15.23
N TRP A 27 2.71 -11.54 14.03
CA TRP A 27 2.18 -12.87 13.77
C TRP A 27 2.87 -13.92 14.65
N THR A 28 4.17 -13.77 14.90
CA THR A 28 4.93 -14.66 15.80
C THR A 28 4.84 -14.30 17.29
N GLY A 29 4.00 -13.32 17.66
CA GLY A 29 3.79 -12.90 19.06
C GLY A 29 4.85 -11.95 19.62
N HIS A 30 5.72 -11.39 18.78
CA HIS A 30 6.80 -10.50 19.18
C HIS A 30 6.45 -9.02 18.94
N ALA A 31 7.07 -8.12 19.72
CA ALA A 31 7.02 -6.67 19.52
C ALA A 31 5.60 -6.06 19.40
N LEU A 32 4.60 -6.67 20.04
CA LEU A 32 3.19 -6.23 19.96
C LEU A 32 2.96 -4.78 20.44
N THR A 33 3.87 -4.22 21.24
CA THR A 33 3.87 -2.80 21.62
C THR A 33 4.08 -1.85 20.45
N LEU A 34 4.57 -2.34 19.30
CA LEU A 34 4.79 -1.57 18.07
C LEU A 34 3.60 -1.62 17.11
N VAL A 35 2.47 -2.21 17.47
CA VAL A 35 1.24 -2.20 16.65
C VAL A 35 0.83 -0.78 16.23
N PRO A 36 0.87 0.27 17.09
CA PRO A 36 0.56 1.63 16.66
C PRO A 36 1.50 2.15 15.55
N LEU A 37 2.78 1.78 15.59
CA LEU A 37 3.75 2.13 14.55
C LEU A 37 3.41 1.43 13.22
N HIS A 38 3.03 0.15 13.26
CA HIS A 38 2.56 -0.56 12.07
C HIS A 38 1.32 0.10 11.47
N MET A 39 0.36 0.51 12.29
CA MET A 39 -0.84 1.22 11.82
C MET A 39 -0.47 2.56 11.15
N LEU A 40 0.44 3.33 11.76
CA LEU A 40 0.94 4.59 11.19
C LEU A 40 1.63 4.37 9.84
N LEU A 41 2.49 3.36 9.72
CA LEU A 41 3.16 3.00 8.47
C LEU A 41 2.14 2.52 7.42
N GLY A 42 1.09 1.81 7.84
CA GLY A 42 -0.02 1.38 6.98
C GLY A 42 -0.77 2.58 6.40
N ALA A 43 -1.06 3.57 7.23
CA ALA A 43 -1.64 4.84 6.77
C ALA A 43 -0.71 5.56 5.79
N LEU A 44 0.60 5.61 6.06
CA LEU A 44 1.59 6.22 5.16
C LEU A 44 1.67 5.52 3.79
N LEU A 45 1.59 4.19 3.78
CA LEU A 45 1.50 3.39 2.55
C LEU A 45 0.25 3.76 1.74
N VAL A 46 -0.93 3.78 2.38
CA VAL A 46 -2.21 4.13 1.75
C VAL A 46 -2.20 5.57 1.22
N LEU A 47 -1.69 6.53 1.99
CA LEU A 47 -1.56 7.92 1.54
C LEU A 47 -0.62 8.06 0.33
N SER A 48 0.45 7.28 0.28
CA SER A 48 1.35 7.22 -0.88
C SER A 48 0.63 6.69 -2.12
N MET A 49 -0.24 5.68 -1.97
CA MET A 49 -1.09 5.18 -3.05
C MET A 49 -2.10 6.24 -3.51
N TRP A 50 -2.76 6.94 -2.58
CA TRP A 50 -3.71 8.01 -2.90
C TRP A 50 -3.05 9.18 -3.65
N MET A 51 -1.82 9.56 -3.26
CA MET A 51 -1.05 10.58 -3.98
C MET A 51 -0.78 10.14 -5.44
N LEU A 52 -0.39 8.88 -5.66
CA LEU A 52 -0.21 8.35 -7.02
C LEU A 52 -1.51 8.31 -7.81
N VAL A 53 -2.64 7.97 -7.18
CA VAL A 53 -3.97 8.03 -7.79
C VAL A 53 -4.32 9.47 -8.17
N ALA A 54 -4.14 10.45 -7.28
CA ALA A 54 -4.41 11.85 -7.55
C ALA A 54 -3.57 12.38 -8.74
N ILE A 55 -2.29 12.02 -8.80
CA ILE A 55 -1.41 12.36 -9.93
C ILE A 55 -1.91 11.72 -11.23
N SER A 56 -2.34 10.45 -11.17
CA SER A 56 -2.90 9.74 -12.32
C SER A 56 -4.17 10.40 -12.87
N LEU A 57 -5.07 10.81 -11.98
CA LEU A 57 -6.30 11.52 -12.36
C LEU A 57 -6.00 12.90 -12.95
N HIS A 58 -5.10 13.66 -12.31
CA HIS A 58 -4.69 14.98 -12.80
C HIS A 58 -4.03 14.91 -14.19
N ALA A 59 -3.13 13.94 -14.39
CA ALA A 59 -2.45 13.71 -15.67
C ALA A 59 -3.29 12.91 -16.68
N ARG A 60 -4.53 12.53 -16.34
CA ARG A 60 -5.43 11.68 -17.15
C ARG A 60 -4.75 10.42 -17.70
N THR A 61 -3.84 9.84 -16.91
CA THR A 61 -2.95 8.75 -17.33
C THR A 61 -3.24 7.51 -16.53
N ALA A 62 -3.45 6.36 -17.18
CA ALA A 62 -3.70 5.07 -16.52
C ALA A 62 -4.90 5.05 -15.55
N MET A 63 -5.95 5.86 -15.82
CA MET A 63 -7.09 6.07 -14.92
C MET A 63 -7.80 4.77 -14.50
N GLY A 64 -7.99 3.83 -15.43
CA GLY A 64 -8.60 2.53 -15.11
C GLY A 64 -7.79 1.73 -14.07
N PHE A 65 -6.46 1.80 -14.14
CA PHE A 65 -5.59 1.16 -13.14
C PHE A 65 -5.55 1.94 -11.84
N ALA A 66 -5.65 3.27 -11.89
CA ALA A 66 -5.76 4.10 -10.68
C ALA A 66 -7.04 3.81 -9.90
N ALA A 67 -8.15 3.50 -10.56
CA ALA A 67 -9.38 3.06 -9.89
C ALA A 67 -9.16 1.75 -9.11
N VAL A 68 -8.45 0.78 -9.69
CA VAL A 68 -8.07 -0.48 -9.00
C VAL A 68 -7.18 -0.19 -7.80
N VAL A 69 -6.17 0.66 -7.96
CA VAL A 69 -5.26 1.07 -6.87
C VAL A 69 -6.02 1.76 -5.75
N LEU A 70 -6.97 2.65 -6.09
CA LEU A 70 -7.82 3.33 -5.12
C LEU A 70 -8.70 2.33 -4.36
N ALA A 71 -9.41 1.44 -5.06
CA ALA A 71 -10.23 0.42 -4.41
C ALA A 71 -9.39 -0.47 -3.46
N TRP A 72 -8.23 -0.93 -3.92
CA TRP A 72 -7.34 -1.76 -3.10
C TRP A 72 -6.79 -1.01 -1.88
N SER A 73 -6.49 0.28 -2.04
CA SER A 73 -5.99 1.12 -0.93
C SER A 73 -7.02 1.32 0.18
N LEU A 74 -8.31 1.12 -0.08
CA LEU A 74 -9.37 1.12 0.93
C LEU A 74 -9.52 -0.25 1.61
N ILE A 75 -9.31 -1.33 0.87
CA ILE A 75 -9.37 -2.70 1.40
C ILE A 75 -8.30 -2.92 2.46
N VAL A 76 -7.08 -2.42 2.25
CA VAL A 76 -5.93 -2.58 3.18
C VAL A 76 -6.27 -2.14 4.62
N PRO A 77 -6.65 -0.88 4.89
CA PRO A 77 -6.95 -0.44 6.25
C PRO A 77 -8.25 -1.06 6.77
N LEU A 78 -9.25 -1.30 5.91
CA LEU A 78 -10.49 -1.93 6.35
C LEU A 78 -10.23 -3.34 6.91
N LEU A 79 -9.47 -4.16 6.18
CA LEU A 79 -9.08 -5.49 6.62
C LEU A 79 -8.17 -5.44 7.86
N GLY A 80 -7.19 -4.53 7.88
CA GLY A 80 -6.26 -4.40 9.01
C GLY A 80 -6.94 -3.99 10.32
N MET A 81 -7.83 -3.01 10.27
CA MET A 81 -8.57 -2.50 11.43
C MET A 81 -9.56 -3.53 11.99
N THR A 82 -10.10 -4.39 11.13
CA THR A 82 -11.06 -5.43 11.53
C THR A 82 -10.41 -6.79 11.77
N GLN A 83 -9.12 -6.97 11.44
CA GLN A 83 -8.41 -8.25 11.47
C GLN A 83 -8.68 -9.04 12.75
N MET A 84 -8.46 -8.43 13.92
CA MET A 84 -8.57 -9.10 15.23
C MET A 84 -9.98 -9.61 15.55
N GLN A 85 -11.00 -9.12 14.85
CA GLN A 85 -12.40 -9.49 15.04
C GLN A 85 -12.83 -10.60 14.06
N LEU A 86 -12.02 -10.88 13.04
CA LEU A 86 -12.33 -11.86 12.00
C LEU A 86 -11.76 -13.23 12.36
N LEU A 87 -12.63 -14.25 12.34
CA LEU A 87 -12.31 -15.65 12.63
C LEU A 87 -11.41 -15.83 13.88
N PRO A 88 -11.81 -15.32 15.06
CA PRO A 88 -11.00 -15.48 16.27
C PRO A 88 -10.82 -16.97 16.62
N GLY A 89 -9.68 -17.30 17.23
CA GLY A 89 -9.33 -18.69 17.60
C GLY A 89 -8.43 -19.38 16.57
N SER A 90 -8.58 -20.70 16.40
CA SER A 90 -7.66 -21.52 15.60
C SER A 90 -7.69 -21.21 14.10
N GLY A 91 -8.74 -20.57 13.58
CA GLY A 91 -8.84 -20.14 12.18
C GLY A 91 -8.19 -18.79 11.87
N HIS A 92 -7.78 -18.03 12.90
CA HIS A 92 -7.38 -16.63 12.74
C HIS A 92 -6.16 -16.43 11.84
N TRP A 93 -5.27 -17.43 11.78
CA TRP A 93 -4.08 -17.39 10.91
C TRP A 93 -4.45 -17.20 9.42
N MET A 94 -5.63 -17.63 8.98
CA MET A 94 -6.09 -17.44 7.60
C MET A 94 -6.30 -15.95 7.29
N ILE A 95 -6.82 -15.19 8.26
CA ILE A 95 -7.00 -13.74 8.14
C ILE A 95 -5.63 -13.05 8.17
N GLN A 96 -4.69 -13.52 9.00
CA GLN A 96 -3.32 -12.99 9.03
C GLN A 96 -2.61 -13.18 7.67
N VAL A 97 -2.74 -14.36 7.05
CA VAL A 97 -2.24 -14.63 5.70
C VAL A 97 -2.92 -13.72 4.67
N LEU A 98 -4.25 -13.62 4.72
CA LEU A 98 -5.00 -12.78 3.80
C LEU A 98 -4.55 -11.31 3.88
N HIS A 99 -4.40 -10.78 5.10
CA HIS A 99 -3.94 -9.42 5.31
C HIS A 99 -2.52 -9.19 4.79
N LEU A 100 -1.61 -10.14 5.04
CA LEU A 100 -0.26 -10.12 4.48
C LEU A 100 -0.27 -10.07 2.95
N LEU A 101 -1.05 -10.94 2.30
CA LEU A 101 -1.15 -10.98 0.84
C LEU A 101 -1.77 -9.71 0.26
N VAL A 102 -2.80 -9.16 0.92
CA VAL A 102 -3.43 -7.88 0.55
C VAL A 102 -2.41 -6.73 0.66
N GLY A 103 -1.58 -6.72 1.70
CA GLY A 103 -0.48 -5.76 1.87
C GLY A 103 0.59 -5.87 0.77
N ILE A 104 1.04 -7.08 0.45
CA ILE A 104 1.99 -7.33 -0.65
C ILE A 104 1.41 -6.87 -1.99
N ALA A 105 0.14 -7.19 -2.25
CA ALA A 105 -0.56 -6.73 -3.45
C ALA A 105 -0.63 -5.19 -3.52
N ALA A 106 -0.86 -4.51 -2.40
CA ALA A 106 -0.87 -3.05 -2.34
C ALA A 106 0.49 -2.45 -2.74
N MET A 107 1.60 -3.04 -2.26
CA MET A 107 2.96 -2.63 -2.66
C MET A 107 3.16 -2.79 -4.17
N GLY A 108 2.77 -3.94 -4.74
CA GLY A 108 2.87 -4.20 -6.17
C GLY A 108 2.04 -3.22 -7.02
N LEU A 109 0.77 -3.02 -6.66
CA LEU A 109 -0.14 -2.14 -7.37
C LEU A 109 0.35 -0.69 -7.38
N GLY A 110 0.74 -0.16 -6.22
CA GLY A 110 1.28 1.21 -6.14
C GLY A 110 2.61 1.36 -6.90
N GLY A 111 3.50 0.36 -6.84
CA GLY A 111 4.74 0.34 -7.60
C GLY A 111 4.51 0.37 -9.13
N VAL A 112 3.53 -0.41 -9.61
CA VAL A 112 3.15 -0.42 -11.04
C VAL A 112 2.56 0.92 -11.47
N LEU A 113 1.68 1.53 -10.66
CA LEU A 113 1.10 2.84 -10.99
C LEU A 113 2.20 3.92 -11.07
N ALA A 114 3.11 3.95 -10.09
CA ALA A 114 4.25 4.87 -10.11
C ALA A 114 5.10 4.71 -11.38
N LYS A 115 5.40 3.46 -11.80
CA LYS A 115 6.14 3.17 -13.03
C LYS A 115 5.43 3.69 -14.28
N ARG A 116 4.11 3.48 -14.38
CA ARG A 116 3.30 3.97 -15.51
C ARG A 116 3.34 5.50 -15.61
N LEU A 117 3.22 6.20 -14.47
CA LEU A 117 3.27 7.66 -14.41
C LEU A 117 4.66 8.21 -14.78
N THR A 118 5.74 7.59 -14.30
CA THR A 118 7.11 7.98 -14.71
C THR A 118 7.33 7.79 -16.20
N ALA A 119 6.83 6.68 -16.77
CA ALA A 119 6.97 6.42 -18.21
C ALA A 119 6.19 7.42 -19.07
N GLN A 120 5.01 7.86 -18.63
CA GLN A 120 4.26 8.92 -19.33
C GLN A 120 5.00 10.26 -19.27
N GLN A 121 5.48 10.67 -18.09
CA GLN A 121 6.24 11.93 -17.97
C GLN A 121 7.47 11.97 -18.88
N ALA A 122 8.16 10.84 -19.06
CA ALA A 122 9.30 10.77 -19.98
C ALA A 122 8.87 10.98 -21.44
N ARG A 123 7.70 10.45 -21.85
CA ARG A 123 7.15 10.67 -23.19
C ARG A 123 6.74 12.12 -23.40
N ASP A 124 6.11 12.75 -22.41
CA ASP A 124 5.65 14.13 -22.50
C ASP A 124 6.81 15.14 -22.65
N VAL A 125 8.03 14.79 -22.21
CA VAL A 125 9.23 15.63 -22.36
C VAL A 125 9.88 15.46 -23.75
N MET A 126 9.62 14.35 -24.43
CA MET A 126 10.21 14.04 -25.75
C MET A 126 9.31 14.46 -26.93
N ALA A 127 8.05 14.79 -26.66
CA ALA A 127 7.08 15.28 -27.65
C ALA A 127 7.15 16.81 -27.76
#